data_AF-A0AAU5XVR7-F1
#
_entry.id   AF-A0AAU5XVR7-F1
#
_cell.length_a   1.000
_cell.length_b   1.000
_cell.length_c   1.000
_cell.angle_alpha   90.00
_cell.angle_beta   90.00
_cell.angle_gamma   90.00
#
_symmetry.space_group_name_H-M   'P 1'
#
loop_
_entity.id
_entity.type
_entity.pdbx_description
1 polymer ?
#
loop_
_entity_poly.entity_id
_entity_poly.type
_entity_poly.pdbx_seq_one_letter_code
_entity_poly.pdbx_strand_id
1 'polypeptide(L)'
;MLVEVERSSPNPGDAALVTLRTSFGTVPVCWGGSWEAAAGEYHVEWELDEEFRWGFTCLPAAVEEPRLYQDGRGVCCRGRLGLTGIAEAQPFAHLELADAVIDLGHVDALPQGMAGA
;
A
#
# COMPACT_ATOMS: atom_id res chain seq x y z
N MET A 1 -0.54 1.02 9.71
CA MET A 1 0.05 2.29 9.25
C MET A 1 -0.80 3.45 9.74
N LEU A 2 -0.20 4.55 10.22
CA LEU A 2 -0.96 5.73 10.65
C LEU A 2 -1.33 6.60 9.44
N VAL A 3 -2.59 7.00 9.32
CA VAL A 3 -3.09 7.87 8.26
C VAL A 3 -4.03 8.93 8.84
N GLU A 4 -4.00 10.12 8.25
CA GLU A 4 -5.03 11.13 8.48
C GLU A 4 -6.09 11.00 7.38
N VAL A 5 -7.35 10.92 7.77
CA VAL A 5 -8.48 10.79 6.85
C VAL A 5 -9.22 12.12 6.77
N GLU A 6 -9.28 12.67 5.57
CA GLU A 6 -10.04 13.88 5.26
C GLU A 6 -11.32 13.52 4.49
N ARG A 7 -12.45 14.08 4.95
CA ARG A 7 -13.73 13.93 4.25
C ARG A 7 -13.77 14.86 3.05
N SER A 8 -14.08 14.29 1.88
CA SER A 8 -14.55 15.05 0.72
C SER A 8 -16.07 15.20 0.78
N SER A 9 -16.63 16.32 0.31
CA SER A 9 -18.08 16.49 0.22
C SER A 9 -18.69 15.36 -0.63
N PRO A 10 -19.63 14.56 -0.11
CA PRO A 10 -20.20 13.45 -0.87
C PRO A 10 -21.02 13.99 -2.05
N ASN A 11 -20.84 13.40 -3.23
CA ASN A 11 -21.82 13.51 -4.30
C ASN A 11 -23.02 12.60 -3.97
N PRO A 12 -24.27 13.06 -4.16
CA PRO A 12 -25.43 12.20 -3.95
C PRO A 12 -25.39 11.00 -4.90
N GLY A 13 -25.28 9.78 -4.35
CA GLY A 13 -25.28 8.52 -5.12
C GLY A 13 -23.93 7.84 -5.28
N ASP A 14 -22.82 8.49 -4.93
CA ASP A 14 -21.49 7.90 -4.98
C ASP A 14 -21.13 7.17 -3.68
N ALA A 15 -20.21 6.20 -3.77
CA ALA A 15 -19.56 5.65 -2.59
C ALA A 15 -18.94 6.79 -1.77
N ALA A 16 -18.97 6.68 -0.44
CA ALA A 16 -18.38 7.69 0.43
C ALA A 16 -16.86 7.78 0.17
N LEU A 17 -16.40 8.77 -0.58
CA LEU A 17 -14.99 8.96 -0.87
C LEU A 17 -14.34 9.81 0.22
N VAL A 18 -13.20 9.35 0.72
CA VAL A 18 -12.32 10.07 1.65
C VAL A 18 -10.93 10.16 1.06
N THR A 19 -10.15 11.12 1.54
CA THR A 19 -8.75 11.27 1.18
C THR A 19 -7.88 10.80 2.34
N LEU A 20 -7.06 9.77 2.11
CA LEU A 20 -6.02 9.35 3.05
C LEU A 20 -4.78 10.21 2.83
N ARG A 21 -4.26 10.81 3.89
CA ARG A 21 -3.01 11.56 3.92
C ARG A 21 -1.98 10.83 4.75
N THR A 22 -0.80 10.67 4.18
CA THR A 22 0.41 10.19 4.86
C THR A 22 1.53 11.21 4.69
N SER A 23 2.65 11.02 5.39
CA SER A 23 3.85 11.85 5.22
C SER A 23 4.51 11.69 3.85
N PHE A 24 4.13 10.68 3.07
CA PHE A 24 4.75 10.30 1.79
C PHE A 24 3.73 10.19 0.65
N GLY A 25 2.50 10.66 0.83
CA GLY A 25 1.50 10.61 -0.22
C GLY A 25 0.09 10.97 0.20
N THR A 26 -0.79 11.03 -0.80
CA THR A 26 -2.22 11.30 -0.60
C THR A 26 -2.99 10.52 -1.63
N VAL A 27 -4.01 9.77 -1.19
CA VAL A 27 -4.81 8.91 -2.08
C VAL A 27 -6.29 8.99 -1.72
N PRO A 28 -7.19 9.11 -2.71
CA PRO A 28 -8.62 8.96 -2.48
C PRO A 28 -8.97 7.48 -2.34
N VAL A 29 -9.84 7.13 -1.39
CA VAL A 29 -10.32 5.77 -1.14
C VAL A 29 -11.81 5.77 -0.83
N CYS A 30 -12.44 4.62 -1.02
CA CYS A 30 -13.81 4.39 -0.56
C CYS A 30 -13.84 4.13 0.95
N TRP A 31 -14.76 4.78 1.65
CA TRP A 31 -15.02 4.62 3.07
C TRP A 31 -16.19 3.65 3.28
N GLY A 32 -15.92 2.54 3.97
CA GLY A 32 -16.92 1.53 4.29
C GLY A 32 -17.65 1.73 5.63
N GLY A 33 -17.24 2.71 6.44
CA GLY A 33 -17.80 2.97 7.77
C GLY A 33 -18.89 4.04 7.80
N SER A 34 -19.30 4.44 9.01
CA SER A 34 -20.16 5.62 9.20
C SER A 34 -19.45 6.88 8.72
N TRP A 35 -20.16 7.70 7.95
CA TRP A 35 -19.63 8.94 7.37
C TRP A 35 -19.29 9.99 8.45
N GLU A 36 -20.08 10.02 9.52
CA GLU A 36 -19.89 10.90 10.67
C GLU A 36 -18.56 10.63 11.40
N ALA A 37 -18.10 9.38 11.33
CA ALA A 37 -16.86 8.90 11.91
C ALA A 37 -15.73 8.77 10.89
N ALA A 38 -15.81 9.45 9.74
CA ALA A 38 -14.83 9.28 8.67
C ALA A 38 -13.59 10.18 8.78
N ALA A 39 -13.65 11.34 9.46
CA ALA A 39 -12.50 12.24 9.54
C ALA A 39 -11.72 12.04 10.83
N GLY A 40 -10.39 12.08 10.73
CA GLY A 40 -9.45 11.98 11.84
C GLY A 40 -8.31 11.02 11.56
N GLU A 41 -7.59 10.65 12.61
CA GLU A 41 -6.41 9.81 12.54
C GLU A 41 -6.76 8.33 12.77
N TYR A 42 -6.23 7.43 11.93
CA TYR A 42 -6.50 5.99 11.98
C TYR A 42 -5.25 5.16 11.78
N HIS A 43 -5.20 4.02 12.46
CA HIS A 43 -4.33 2.92 12.07
C HIS A 43 -5.05 2.05 11.04
N VAL A 44 -4.47 1.93 9.84
CA VAL A 44 -5.00 1.07 8.76
C VAL A 44 -4.09 -0.12 8.50
N GLU A 45 -4.71 -1.22 8.11
CA GLU A 45 -4.06 -2.41 7.55
C GLU A 45 -4.19 -2.36 6.03
N TRP A 46 -3.21 -2.94 5.33
CA TRP A 46 -3.19 -3.01 3.87
C TRP A 46 -3.23 -4.47 3.47
N GLU A 47 -4.17 -4.82 2.60
CA GLU A 47 -4.24 -6.13 1.97
C GLU A 47 -3.81 -6.02 0.51
N LEU A 48 -3.16 -7.07 0.00
CA LEU A 48 -2.85 -7.16 -1.41
C LEU A 48 -4.10 -7.56 -2.19
N ASP A 49 -4.22 -6.98 -3.39
CA ASP A 49 -5.20 -7.42 -4.37
C ASP A 49 -4.97 -8.91 -4.73
N GLU A 50 -6.05 -9.67 -4.89
CA GLU A 50 -6.00 -11.08 -5.29
C GLU A 50 -5.27 -11.29 -6.64
N GLU A 51 -5.23 -10.25 -7.48
CA GLU A 51 -4.51 -10.24 -8.75
C GLU A 51 -3.03 -9.85 -8.63
N PHE A 52 -2.48 -9.76 -7.41
CA PHE A 52 -1.09 -9.42 -7.20
C PHE A 52 -0.16 -10.40 -7.93
N ARG A 53 0.69 -9.84 -8.79
CA ARG A 53 1.69 -10.59 -9.58
C ARG A 53 3.00 -9.82 -9.66
N TRP A 54 4.06 -10.49 -9.25
CA TRP A 54 5.43 -10.04 -9.49
C TRP A 54 5.67 -9.72 -10.97
N GLY A 55 6.31 -8.57 -11.24
CA GLY A 55 6.62 -8.13 -12.61
C GLY A 55 5.44 -7.55 -13.38
N PHE A 56 4.25 -7.51 -12.77
CA PHE A 56 3.06 -6.88 -13.34
C PHE A 56 2.46 -5.82 -12.42
N THR A 57 2.08 -6.20 -11.19
CA THR A 57 1.57 -5.27 -10.17
C THR A 57 2.67 -4.76 -9.25
N CYS A 58 3.74 -5.55 -9.05
CA CYS A 58 4.96 -5.11 -8.39
C CYS A 58 6.05 -4.91 -9.44
N LEU A 59 6.64 -3.71 -9.51
CA LEU A 59 7.65 -3.31 -10.49
C LEU A 59 8.82 -2.60 -9.82
N PRO A 60 10.05 -2.71 -10.35
CA PRO A 60 11.18 -1.93 -9.86
C PRO A 60 10.91 -0.44 -10.04
N ALA A 61 11.27 0.36 -9.04
CA ALA A 61 11.24 1.80 -9.12
C ALA A 61 12.66 2.36 -9.16
N ALA A 62 12.90 3.35 -10.03
CA ALA A 62 14.20 4.02 -10.14
C ALA A 62 14.51 4.98 -8.97
N VAL A 63 13.56 5.13 -8.05
CA VAL A 63 13.53 6.17 -7.01
C VAL A 63 13.21 5.47 -5.70
N GLU A 64 14.08 5.65 -4.70
CA GLU A 64 14.00 4.93 -3.42
C GLU A 64 12.99 5.52 -2.44
N GLU A 65 12.61 6.80 -2.60
CA GLU A 65 11.75 7.49 -1.66
C GLU A 65 10.38 6.81 -1.58
N PRO A 66 9.86 6.56 -0.35
CA PRO A 66 8.55 5.97 -0.17
C PRO A 66 7.48 6.84 -0.82
N ARG A 67 6.45 6.21 -1.37
CA ARG A 67 5.34 6.94 -1.97
C ARG A 67 4.03 6.18 -1.88
N LEU A 68 2.96 6.93 -1.61
CA LEU A 68 1.58 6.47 -1.75
C LEU A 68 0.90 7.33 -2.80
N TYR A 69 0.32 6.71 -3.82
CA TYR A 69 -0.38 7.42 -4.89
C TYR A 69 -1.46 6.53 -5.49
N GLN A 70 -2.40 7.13 -6.22
CA GLN A 70 -3.40 6.37 -6.98
C GLN A 70 -2.98 6.38 -8.45
N ASP A 71 -3.01 5.22 -9.09
CA ASP A 71 -3.07 5.13 -10.55
C ASP A 71 -4.49 4.74 -10.98
N GLY A 72 -4.81 4.79 -12.27
CA GLY A 72 -6.17 4.45 -12.75
C GLY A 72 -6.67 3.05 -12.40
N ARG A 73 -5.86 2.20 -11.74
CA ARG A 73 -6.20 0.84 -11.29
C ARG A 73 -6.40 0.74 -9.79
N GLY A 74 -5.72 1.57 -8.99
CA GLY A 74 -5.87 1.52 -7.54
C GLY A 74 -4.81 2.31 -6.79
N VAL A 75 -4.67 1.99 -5.51
CA VAL A 75 -3.62 2.56 -4.65
C VAL A 75 -2.30 1.83 -4.91
N CYS A 76 -1.28 2.59 -5.26
CA CYS A 76 0.07 2.12 -5.47
C CYS A 76 0.97 2.53 -4.30
N CYS A 77 1.69 1.55 -3.78
CA CYS A 77 2.72 1.73 -2.77
C CYS A 77 4.10 1.59 -3.41
N ARG A 78 5.01 2.53 -3.12
CA ARG A 78 6.43 2.42 -3.46
C ARG A 78 7.24 2.43 -2.17
N GLY A 79 8.10 1.44 -2.03
CA GLY A 79 8.93 1.25 -0.85
C GLY A 79 10.13 0.36 -1.17
N ARG A 80 10.84 -0.08 -0.13
CA ARG A 80 11.96 -1.01 -0.27
C ARG A 80 11.48 -2.44 -0.15
N LEU A 81 11.81 -3.27 -1.14
CA LEU A 81 11.46 -4.67 -1.13
C LEU A 81 12.54 -5.48 -0.39
N GLY A 82 12.12 -6.24 0.61
CA GLY A 82 12.99 -7.08 1.41
C GLY A 82 12.55 -8.54 1.45
N LEU A 83 13.45 -9.39 1.96
CA LEU A 83 13.16 -10.76 2.35
C LEU A 83 13.51 -10.96 3.81
N THR A 84 12.67 -11.70 4.52
CA THR A 84 12.97 -12.28 5.83
C THR A 84 12.93 -13.81 5.73
N GLY A 85 13.48 -14.50 6.74
CA GLY A 85 13.49 -15.98 6.73
C GLY A 85 14.32 -16.61 5.61
N ILE A 86 15.37 -15.93 5.11
CA ILE A 86 16.17 -16.41 3.96
C ILE A 86 16.83 -17.78 4.19
N ALA A 87 17.05 -18.16 5.45
CA ALA A 87 17.58 -19.48 5.81
C ALA A 87 16.50 -20.60 5.82
N GLU A 88 15.23 -20.26 5.62
CA GLU A 88 14.11 -21.18 5.63
C GLU A 88 13.80 -21.70 4.22
N ALA A 89 12.99 -22.76 4.13
CA ALA A 89 12.63 -23.38 2.85
C ALA A 89 11.81 -22.45 1.93
N GLN A 90 11.10 -21.47 2.49
CA GLN A 90 10.31 -20.47 1.76
C GLN A 90 10.44 -19.11 2.46
N PRO A 91 11.33 -18.22 1.99
CA PRO A 91 11.46 -16.88 2.56
C PRO A 91 10.17 -16.07 2.41
N PHE A 92 10.10 -15.00 3.18
CA PHE A 92 8.94 -14.14 3.27
C PHE A 92 9.24 -12.77 2.68
N ALA A 93 8.43 -12.32 1.72
CA ALA A 93 8.60 -11.03 1.08
C ALA A 93 7.81 -9.94 1.82
N HIS A 94 8.44 -8.78 1.97
CA HIS A 94 7.80 -7.61 2.58
C HIS A 94 8.19 -6.32 1.86
N LEU A 95 7.29 -5.35 1.86
CA LEU A 95 7.54 -3.99 1.39
C LEU A 95 7.64 -3.04 2.58
N GLU A 96 8.83 -2.46 2.78
CA GLU A 96 9.05 -1.39 3.74
C GLU A 96 8.57 -0.07 3.12
N LEU A 97 7.51 0.49 3.69
CA LEU A 97 6.88 1.73 3.26
C LEU A 97 6.92 2.74 4.40
N ALA A 98 7.95 3.59 4.40
CA ALA A 98 8.25 4.54 5.47
C ALA A 98 8.33 3.86 6.86
N ASP A 99 7.34 4.08 7.74
CA ASP A 99 7.25 3.51 9.09
C ASP A 99 6.36 2.26 9.17
N ALA A 100 5.89 1.75 8.02
CA ALA A 100 5.06 0.56 7.91
C ALA A 100 5.74 -0.56 7.13
N VAL A 101 5.34 -1.80 7.44
CA VAL A 101 5.70 -3.00 6.68
C VAL A 101 4.42 -3.56 6.09
N ILE A 102 4.41 -3.75 4.77
CA ILE A 102 3.33 -4.44 4.05
C ILE A 102 3.81 -5.84 3.75
N ASP A 103 3.03 -6.81 4.18
CA ASP A 103 3.23 -8.22 3.96
C ASP A 103 2.92 -8.59 2.49
N LEU A 104 3.84 -9.27 1.82
CA LEU A 104 3.66 -9.76 0.45
C LEU A 104 3.58 -11.29 0.35
N GLY A 105 3.63 -11.99 1.49
CA GLY A 105 3.55 -13.44 1.61
C GLY A 105 4.85 -14.19 1.35
N HIS A 106 4.74 -15.53 1.38
CA HIS A 106 5.84 -16.44 1.10
C HIS A 106 6.19 -16.45 -0.39
N VAL A 107 7.50 -16.51 -0.68
CA VAL A 107 8.04 -16.63 -2.03
C VAL A 107 9.17 -17.65 -2.05
N ASP A 108 9.37 -18.34 -3.18
CA ASP A 108 10.54 -19.20 -3.35
C ASP A 108 11.83 -18.35 -3.48
N ALA A 109 11.73 -17.24 -4.22
CA ALA A 109 12.76 -16.22 -4.38
C ALA A 109 12.15 -14.93 -4.94
N LEU A 110 12.84 -13.79 -4.77
CA LEU A 110 12.47 -12.58 -5.49
C LEU A 110 12.76 -12.72 -7.00
N PRO A 111 11.88 -12.20 -7.87
CA PRO A 111 12.17 -12.14 -9.30
C PRO A 111 13.46 -11.35 -9.59
N GLN A 112 14.13 -11.72 -10.67
CA GLN A 112 15.36 -11.05 -11.07
C GLN A 112 15.13 -9.54 -11.26
N GLY A 113 15.97 -8.73 -10.61
CA GLY A 113 15.89 -7.27 -10.67
C GLY A 113 14.88 -6.62 -9.73
N MET A 114 14.22 -7.39 -8.85
CA MET A 114 13.28 -6.85 -7.84
C MET A 114 13.90 -6.56 -6.49
N ALA A 115 15.05 -7.15 -6.17
CA ALA A 115 15.70 -6.92 -4.88
C ALA A 115 16.04 -5.43 -4.70
N GLY A 116 15.62 -4.84 -3.57
CA GLY A 116 16.11 -3.54 -3.14
C GLY A 116 17.60 -3.66 -2.76
N ALA A 117 18.42 -2.75 -3.29
CA ALA A 117 19.84 -2.65 -2.91
C ALA A 117 20.02 -2.00 -1.54
#